data_AF-A0A7V9RX17-F1
#
_entry.id   AF-A0A7V9RX17-F1
#
_cell.length_a   1.000
_cell.length_b   1.000
_cell.length_c   1.000
_cell.angle_alpha   90.00
_cell.angle_beta   90.00
_cell.angle_gamma   90.00
#
_symmetry.space_group_name_H-M   'P 1'
#
loop_
_entity.id
_entity.type
_entity.pdbx_description
1 polymer ?
#
loop_
_entity_poly.entity_id
_entity_poly.type
_entity_poly.pdbx_seq_one_letter_code
_entity_poly.pdbx_strand_id
1 'polypeptide(L)'
;MLSTPAASDRIVGLLIGARGMAAREEPLERFFLAHRFVVLSRSPTELVAGAVGAVWRPRGGLVHLDGADAWRNADLPGTIKAAVDFRAEPTAAGSRLSTETRVLASDPHARRVFRLYWLVVGPFSGLIRRRWLSTAMAAAKRSAAPSA
;
A
#
# COMPACT_ATOMS: atom_id res chain seq x y z
N MET A 1 -12.73 -1.12 -6.59
CA MET A 1 -11.54 -1.40 -5.76
C MET A 1 -10.95 -0.11 -5.16
N LEU A 2 -10.77 0.94 -5.97
CA LEU A 2 -10.13 2.20 -5.57
C LEU A 2 -10.85 2.94 -4.42
N SER A 3 -12.16 2.74 -4.27
CA SER A 3 -13.00 3.36 -3.23
C SER A 3 -12.95 2.64 -1.88
N THR A 4 -12.11 1.61 -1.72
CA THR A 4 -12.01 0.86 -0.45
C THR A 4 -11.43 1.78 0.64
N PRO A 5 -12.09 1.90 1.80
CA PRO A 5 -11.56 2.70 2.89
C PRO A 5 -10.25 2.12 3.42
N ALA A 6 -9.25 2.97 3.64
CA ALA A 6 -7.98 2.56 4.24
C ALA A 6 -8.16 2.06 5.68
N ALA A 7 -9.05 2.67 6.46
CA ALA A 7 -9.54 2.13 7.73
C ALA A 7 -10.72 1.16 7.51
N SER A 8 -10.46 0.02 6.84
CA SER A 8 -11.55 -0.92 6.48
C SER A 8 -12.23 -1.58 7.68
N ASP A 9 -11.54 -1.66 8.83
CA ASP A 9 -12.07 -2.13 10.10
C ASP A 9 -11.18 -1.66 11.27
N ARG A 10 -11.62 -1.92 12.51
CA ARG A 10 -10.92 -1.49 13.75
C ARG A 10 -9.53 -2.09 13.91
N ILE A 11 -9.30 -3.32 13.43
CA ILE A 11 -7.99 -3.98 13.51
C ILE A 11 -7.04 -3.32 12.51
N VAL A 12 -7.51 -3.03 11.29
CA VAL A 12 -6.73 -2.29 10.30
C VAL A 12 -6.39 -0.89 10.81
N GLY A 13 -7.36 -0.17 11.37
CA GLY A 13 -7.13 1.14 11.98
C GLY A 13 -6.06 1.10 13.09
N LEU A 14 -6.13 0.11 13.99
CA LEU A 14 -5.17 -0.05 15.08
C LEU A 14 -3.76 -0.39 14.57
N LEU A 15 -3.64 -1.29 13.59
CA LEU A 15 -2.34 -1.68 13.03
C LEU A 15 -1.70 -0.56 12.20
N ILE A 16 -2.50 0.27 11.53
CA ILE A 16 -2.02 1.47 10.84
C ILE A 16 -1.59 2.53 11.87
N GLY A 17 -2.38 2.75 12.92
CA GLY A 17 -2.05 3.66 14.02
C GLY A 17 -0.77 3.30 14.75
N ALA A 18 -0.54 2.00 15.00
CA ALA A 18 0.70 1.50 15.59
C ALA A 18 1.95 1.78 14.74
N ARG A 19 1.79 2.12 13.46
CA ARG A 19 2.87 2.56 12.56
C ARG A 19 3.04 4.08 12.49
N GLY A 20 2.36 4.83 13.35
CA GLY A 20 2.37 6.30 13.32
C GLY A 20 1.64 6.89 12.12
N MET A 21 0.78 6.11 11.46
CA MET A 21 0.00 6.52 10.31
C MET A 21 -1.46 6.75 10.73
N ALA A 22 -2.09 7.76 10.15
CA ALA A 22 -3.51 8.02 10.41
C ALA A 22 -4.35 7.30 9.36
N ALA A 23 -5.12 6.29 9.77
CA ALA A 23 -6.13 5.68 8.90
C ALA A 23 -7.45 6.45 9.04
N ARG A 24 -7.95 7.03 7.95
CA ARG A 24 -9.30 7.61 7.89
C ARG A 24 -10.20 6.74 7.00
N GLU A 25 -11.50 7.04 6.96
CA GLU A 25 -12.45 6.48 5.99
C GLU A 25 -12.22 7.06 4.58
N GLU A 26 -10.97 7.09 4.13
CA GLU A 26 -10.57 7.63 2.84
C GLU A 26 -10.16 6.51 1.87
N PRO A 27 -10.31 6.71 0.55
CA PRO A 27 -9.82 5.77 -0.45
C PRO A 27 -8.34 5.44 -0.28
N LEU A 28 -7.94 4.21 -0.61
CA LEU A 28 -6.53 3.76 -0.51
C LEU A 28 -5.53 4.72 -1.14
N GLU A 29 -5.84 5.28 -2.30
CA GLU A 29 -5.00 6.29 -2.95
C GLU A 29 -4.76 7.51 -2.06
N ARG A 30 -5.84 8.06 -1.46
CA ARG A 30 -5.74 9.24 -0.61
C ARG A 30 -4.90 8.94 0.63
N PHE A 31 -5.08 7.75 1.19
CA PHE A 31 -4.24 7.25 2.27
C PHE A 31 -2.76 7.19 1.85
N PHE A 32 -2.42 6.61 0.70
CA PHE A 32 -1.02 6.56 0.25
C PHE A 32 -0.43 7.97 0.07
N LEU A 33 -1.16 8.86 -0.61
CA LEU A 33 -0.73 10.25 -0.81
C LEU A 33 -0.51 11.00 0.52
N ALA A 34 -1.39 10.80 1.50
CA ALA A 34 -1.24 11.39 2.84
C ALA A 34 0.02 10.88 3.58
N HIS A 35 0.54 9.71 3.22
CA HIS A 35 1.67 9.05 3.87
C HIS A 35 2.95 9.05 3.03
N ARG A 36 3.16 10.11 2.22
CA ARG A 36 4.38 10.36 1.42
C ARG A 36 4.61 9.39 0.26
N PHE A 37 3.57 8.68 -0.19
CA PHE A 37 3.64 7.96 -1.45
C PHE A 37 3.28 8.89 -2.61
N VAL A 38 3.77 8.55 -3.79
CA VAL A 38 3.38 9.14 -5.07
C VAL A 38 2.64 8.10 -5.91
N VAL A 39 1.70 8.53 -6.74
CA VAL A 39 1.03 7.64 -7.70
C VAL A 39 1.97 7.41 -8.89
N LEU A 40 2.29 6.15 -9.17
CA LEU A 40 3.16 5.73 -10.28
C LEU A 40 2.35 5.34 -11.52
N SER A 41 1.19 4.74 -11.31
CA SER A 41 0.24 4.36 -12.36
C SER A 41 -1.17 4.34 -11.78
N ARG A 42 -2.15 4.74 -12.59
CA ARG A 42 -3.57 4.70 -12.23
C ARG A 42 -4.41 4.37 -13.47
N SER A 43 -5.25 3.36 -13.33
CA SER A 43 -6.32 3.01 -14.26
C SER A 43 -7.61 2.72 -13.48
N PRO A 44 -8.75 2.47 -14.15
CA PRO A 44 -9.97 2.06 -13.45
C PRO A 44 -9.82 0.78 -12.62
N THR A 45 -8.87 -0.08 -12.98
CA THR A 45 -8.66 -1.41 -12.38
C THR A 45 -7.31 -1.56 -11.67
N GLU A 46 -6.41 -0.58 -11.77
CA GLU A 46 -5.09 -0.63 -11.17
C GLU A 46 -4.72 0.68 -10.48
N LEU A 47 -4.12 0.58 -9.29
CA LEU A 47 -3.39 1.65 -8.64
C LEU A 47 -2.00 1.14 -8.28
N VAL A 48 -0.98 1.89 -8.66
CA VAL A 48 0.40 1.67 -8.22
C VAL A 48 0.87 2.91 -7.49
N ALA A 49 1.30 2.74 -6.24
CA ALA A 49 1.86 3.80 -5.41
C ALA A 49 3.31 3.48 -5.04
N GLY A 50 4.17 4.49 -5.05
CA GLY A 50 5.59 4.38 -4.78
C GLY A 50 6.03 5.23 -3.60
N ALA A 51 6.99 4.76 -2.81
CA ALA A 51 7.65 5.57 -1.80
C ALA A 51 9.14 5.23 -1.73
N VAL A 52 9.93 6.17 -1.20
CA VAL A 52 11.37 5.97 -0.93
C VAL A 52 11.64 6.39 0.51
N GLY A 53 12.50 5.66 1.21
CA GLY A 53 12.97 6.04 2.53
C GLY A 53 13.26 4.88 3.47
N ALA A 54 13.62 5.22 4.71
CA ALA A 54 13.92 4.25 5.77
C ALA A 54 12.69 3.99 6.64
N VAL A 55 11.81 3.09 6.18
CA VAL A 55 10.51 2.79 6.81
C VAL A 55 10.58 2.29 8.26
N TRP A 56 11.76 1.83 8.70
CA TRP A 56 12.02 1.36 10.07
C TRP A 56 12.36 2.49 11.06
N ARG A 57 12.46 3.74 10.61
CA ARG A 57 12.75 4.87 11.50
C ARG A 57 11.50 5.25 12.32
N PRO A 58 11.61 5.45 13.65
CA PRO A 58 10.47 5.68 14.54
C PRO A 58 9.58 6.89 14.21
N ARG A 59 10.13 7.93 13.58
CA ARG A 59 9.42 9.18 13.24
C ARG A 59 8.90 9.24 11.80
N GLY A 60 8.85 8.09 11.13
CA GLY A 60 8.69 8.05 9.68
C GLY A 60 10.01 8.39 8.99
N GLY A 61 10.43 7.57 8.05
CA GLY A 61 11.66 7.77 7.28
C GLY A 61 11.42 7.87 5.78
N LEU A 62 10.16 7.98 5.36
CA LEU A 62 9.80 8.24 3.96
C LEU A 62 10.16 9.68 3.60
N VAL A 63 10.83 9.84 2.47
CA VAL A 63 11.20 11.15 1.94
C VAL A 63 10.05 11.71 1.11
N HIS A 64 9.99 13.03 1.00
CA HIS A 64 9.10 13.67 0.03
C HIS A 64 9.65 13.45 -1.39
N LEU A 65 8.75 13.15 -2.32
CA LEU A 65 9.07 12.95 -3.73
C LEU A 65 8.08 13.76 -4.56
N ASP A 66 8.59 14.48 -5.55
CA ASP A 66 7.80 15.30 -6.46
C ASP A 66 7.29 14.47 -7.65
N GLY A 67 6.56 13.41 -7.34
CA GLY A 67 5.90 12.56 -8.33
C GLY A 67 6.71 11.34 -8.80
N ALA A 68 6.21 10.71 -9.87
CA ALA A 68 6.69 9.42 -10.33
C ALA A 68 8.12 9.45 -10.89
N ASP A 69 8.53 10.55 -11.54
CA ASP A 69 9.90 10.71 -12.04
C ASP A 69 10.92 10.83 -10.92
N ALA A 70 10.60 11.61 -9.88
CA ALA A 70 11.42 11.68 -8.68
C ALA A 70 11.56 10.29 -8.03
N TRP A 71 10.49 9.50 -7.97
CA TRP A 71 10.55 8.12 -7.47
C TRP A 71 11.41 7.21 -8.34
N ARG A 72 11.28 7.30 -9.67
CA ARG A 72 12.08 6.49 -10.63
C ARG A 72 13.58 6.74 -10.42
N ASN A 73 13.96 8.01 -10.38
CA ASN A 73 15.35 8.47 -10.32
C ASN A 73 15.94 8.49 -8.91
N ALA A 74 15.13 8.27 -7.88
CA ALA A 74 15.61 8.27 -6.50
C ALA A 74 16.67 7.17 -6.25
N ASP A 75 17.84 7.61 -5.81
CA ASP A 75 18.92 6.79 -5.30
C ASP A 75 19.45 7.43 -4.01
N LEU A 76 18.90 6.98 -2.87
CA LEU A 76 19.20 7.52 -1.55
C LEU A 76 19.85 6.43 -0.70
N PRO A 77 21.13 6.57 -0.32
CA PRO A 77 21.81 5.61 0.55
C PRO A 77 21.09 5.39 1.88
N GLY A 78 21.13 4.16 2.38
CA GLY A 78 20.48 3.75 3.62
C GLY A 78 18.96 3.66 3.56
N THR A 79 18.36 3.59 2.37
CA THR A 79 16.90 3.58 2.18
C THR A 79 16.40 2.38 1.37
N ILE A 80 15.08 2.25 1.31
CA ILE A 80 14.42 1.39 0.33
C ILE A 80 13.60 2.24 -0.65
N LYS A 81 13.46 1.73 -1.86
CA LYS A 81 12.47 2.17 -2.85
C LYS A 81 11.40 1.07 -2.94
N ALA A 82 10.17 1.42 -2.58
CA ALA A 82 9.03 0.50 -2.57
C ALA A 82 7.98 0.90 -3.60
N ALA A 83 7.35 -0.09 -4.21
CA ALA A 83 6.12 0.05 -4.99
C ALA A 83 5.08 -0.93 -4.45
N VAL A 84 3.84 -0.47 -4.29
CA VAL A 84 2.69 -1.31 -3.95
C VAL A 84 1.64 -1.17 -5.03
N ASP A 85 1.10 -2.28 -5.49
CA ASP A 85 -0.01 -2.30 -6.44
C ASP A 85 -1.29 -2.87 -5.84
N PHE A 86 -2.40 -2.46 -6.45
CA PHE A 86 -3.75 -2.96 -6.22
C PHE A 86 -4.38 -3.16 -7.59
N ARG A 87 -4.70 -4.40 -7.94
CA ARG A 87 -5.19 -4.77 -9.28
C ARG A 87 -6.51 -5.52 -9.18
N ALA A 88 -7.37 -5.24 -10.15
CA ALA A 88 -8.60 -5.98 -10.42
C ALA A 88 -8.54 -6.54 -11.85
N GLU A 89 -8.25 -7.83 -11.97
CA GLU A 89 -8.14 -8.50 -13.27
C GLU A 89 -9.45 -9.21 -13.60
N PRO A 90 -10.02 -9.04 -14.82
CA PRO A 90 -11.18 -9.81 -15.24
C PRO A 90 -10.83 -11.29 -15.37
N THR A 91 -11.80 -12.16 -15.03
CA THR A 91 -11.70 -13.62 -15.13
C THR A 91 -13.02 -14.16 -15.67
N ALA A 92 -13.04 -15.40 -16.15
CA ALA A 92 -14.26 -16.03 -16.65
C ALA A 92 -15.43 -16.05 -15.62
N ALA A 93 -15.11 -16.03 -14.32
CA ALA A 93 -16.08 -16.10 -13.23
C ALA A 93 -16.28 -14.76 -12.48
N GLY A 94 -15.78 -13.64 -13.02
CA GLY A 94 -15.87 -12.32 -12.38
C GLY A 94 -14.53 -11.58 -12.41
N SER A 95 -14.00 -11.19 -11.24
CA SER A 95 -12.72 -10.49 -11.16
C SER A 95 -11.84 -11.00 -10.02
N ARG A 96 -10.54 -11.09 -10.28
CA ARG A 96 -9.51 -11.40 -9.29
C ARG A 96 -8.93 -10.11 -8.74
N LEU A 97 -8.99 -9.93 -7.43
CA LEU A 97 -8.32 -8.83 -6.73
C LEU A 97 -6.97 -9.29 -6.20
N SER A 98 -5.93 -8.52 -6.47
CA SER A 98 -4.56 -8.81 -6.02
C SER A 98 -3.84 -7.55 -5.55
N THR A 99 -2.78 -7.76 -4.78
CA THR A 99 -1.86 -6.71 -4.33
C THR A 99 -0.47 -7.30 -4.17
N GLU A 100 0.52 -6.59 -4.68
CA GLU A 100 1.93 -6.92 -4.56
C GLU A 100 2.68 -5.74 -3.95
N THR A 101 3.70 -6.03 -3.13
CA THR A 101 4.62 -5.02 -2.63
C THR A 101 6.04 -5.40 -3.06
N ARG A 102 6.63 -4.58 -3.92
CA ARG A 102 7.98 -4.72 -4.44
C ARG A 102 8.90 -3.76 -3.72
N VAL A 103 10.07 -4.22 -3.29
CA VAL A 103 11.02 -3.42 -2.52
C VAL A 103 12.43 -3.63 -3.05
N LEU A 104 13.09 -2.53 -3.38
CA LEU A 104 14.50 -2.45 -3.72
C LEU A 104 15.24 -1.73 -2.60
N ALA A 105 16.31 -2.31 -2.07
CA ALA A 105 17.19 -1.63 -1.11
C ALA A 105 18.32 -0.90 -1.85
N SER A 106 18.68 0.30 -1.40
CA SER A 106 19.79 1.08 -1.98
C SER A 106 21.15 0.42 -1.80
N ASP A 107 21.33 -0.31 -0.69
CA ASP A 107 22.62 -0.90 -0.31
C ASP A 107 22.45 -2.14 0.59
N PRO A 108 23.52 -2.93 0.81
CA PRO A 108 23.45 -4.14 1.63
C PRO A 108 23.02 -3.91 3.08
N HIS A 109 23.34 -2.76 3.67
CA HIS A 109 22.95 -2.42 5.02
C HIS A 109 21.44 -2.17 5.10
N ALA A 110 20.89 -1.33 4.22
CA ALA A 110 19.46 -1.09 4.09
C ALA A 110 18.69 -2.40 3.85
N ARG A 111 19.23 -3.31 3.03
CA ARG A 111 18.62 -4.65 2.80
C ARG A 111 18.54 -5.45 4.09
N ARG A 112 19.60 -5.47 4.90
CA ARG A 112 19.64 -6.22 6.16
C ARG A 112 18.66 -5.66 7.18
N VAL A 113 18.65 -4.34 7.37
CA VAL A 113 17.74 -3.67 8.31
C VAL A 113 16.29 -3.84 7.87
N PHE A 114 16.01 -3.66 6.57
CA PHE A 114 14.67 -3.89 6.03
C PHE A 114 14.19 -5.32 6.26
N ARG A 115 15.05 -6.33 6.06
CA ARG A 115 14.67 -7.74 6.32
C ARG A 115 14.29 -7.97 7.78
N LEU A 116 15.07 -7.45 8.73
CA LEU A 116 14.77 -7.58 10.17
C LEU A 116 13.46 -6.87 10.53
N TYR A 117 13.29 -5.64 10.05
CA TYR A 117 12.04 -4.90 10.18
C TYR A 117 10.86 -5.68 9.59
N TRP A 118 11.02 -6.27 8.41
CA TRP A 118 9.97 -7.00 7.71
C TRP A 118 9.60 -8.32 8.39
N LEU A 119 10.52 -8.97 9.08
CA LEU A 119 10.19 -10.17 9.88
C LEU A 119 9.15 -9.85 10.96
N VAL A 120 9.25 -8.69 11.59
CA VAL A 120 8.31 -8.24 12.63
C VAL A 120 7.04 -7.65 12.01
N VAL A 121 7.20 -6.77 11.02
CA VAL A 121 6.11 -5.92 10.52
C VAL A 121 5.34 -6.54 9.34
N GLY A 122 5.98 -7.45 8.61
CA GLY A 122 5.45 -8.13 7.43
C GLY A 122 4.13 -8.88 7.68
N PRO A 123 3.98 -9.70 8.74
CA PRO A 123 2.74 -10.40 9.05
C PRO A 123 1.54 -9.46 9.21
N PHE A 124 1.70 -8.38 9.97
CA PHE A 124 0.67 -7.36 10.16
C PHE A 124 0.37 -6.62 8.85
N SER A 125 1.40 -6.34 8.05
CA SER A 125 1.23 -5.73 6.74
C SER A 125 0.41 -6.62 5.79
N GLY A 126 0.66 -7.92 5.83
CA GLY A 126 -0.08 -8.92 5.06
C GLY A 126 -1.54 -8.99 5.51
N LEU A 127 -1.80 -8.94 6.82
CA LEU A 127 -3.17 -8.93 7.35
C LEU A 127 -3.96 -7.69 6.90
N ILE A 128 -3.37 -6.50 6.99
CA ILE A 128 -3.99 -5.25 6.50
C ILE A 128 -4.36 -5.41 5.01
N ARG A 129 -3.42 -5.86 4.18
CA ARG A 129 -3.64 -6.04 2.74
C ARG A 129 -4.75 -7.05 2.43
N ARG A 130 -4.78 -8.19 3.13
CA ARG A 130 -5.86 -9.19 2.97
C ARG A 130 -7.23 -8.62 3.34
N ARG A 131 -7.30 -7.80 4.38
CA ARG A 131 -8.55 -7.15 4.81
C ARG A 131 -9.01 -6.09 3.81
N TRP A 132 -8.10 -5.27 3.27
CA TRP A 132 -8.44 -4.36 2.16
C TRP A 132 -9.02 -5.10 0.95
N LEU A 133 -8.40 -6.20 0.52
CA LEU A 133 -8.93 -7.01 -0.59
C LEU A 133 -10.31 -7.61 -0.27
N SER A 134 -10.50 -8.10 0.96
CA SER A 134 -11.77 -8.69 1.40
C SER A 134 -12.91 -7.66 1.40
N THR A 135 -12.63 -6.44 1.89
CA THR A 135 -13.59 -5.34 1.90
C THR A 135 -13.93 -4.89 0.48
N ALA A 136 -12.93 -4.79 -0.40
CA ALA A 136 -13.12 -4.48 -1.81
C ALA A 136 -14.01 -5.53 -2.51
N MET A 137 -13.78 -6.82 -2.23
CA MET A 137 -14.59 -7.93 -2.75
C MET A 137 -16.04 -7.85 -2.24
N ALA A 138 -16.24 -7.58 -0.94
CA ALA A 138 -17.57 -7.44 -0.37
C ALA A 138 -18.34 -6.26 -0.97
N ALA A 139 -17.68 -5.12 -1.19
CA ALA A 139 -18.26 -3.97 -1.87
C ALA A 139 -18.67 -4.29 -3.31
N ALA A 140 -17.78 -4.95 -4.07
CA ALA A 140 -18.08 -5.35 -5.45
C ALA A 140 -19.28 -6.30 -5.54
N LYS A 141 -19.38 -7.27 -4.63
CA LYS A 141 -20.54 -8.20 -4.57
C LYS A 141 -21.86 -7.47 -4.31
N ARG A 142 -21.88 -6.46 -3.44
CA ARG A 142 -23.09 -5.67 -3.16
C ARG A 142 -23.55 -4.87 -4.37
N SER A 143 -22.61 -4.30 -5.12
CA SER A 143 -22.94 -3.55 -6.36
C SER A 143 -23.40 -4.45 -7.51
N ALA A 144 -23.10 -5.75 -7.47
CA ALA A 144 -23.50 -6.72 -8.47
C ALA A 144 -24.81 -7.46 -8.12
N ALA A 145 -25.31 -7.34 -6.89
CA ALA A 145 -26.62 -7.88 -6.53
C ALA A 145 -27.72 -7.02 -7.19
N PRO A 146 -28.70 -7.60 -7.89
CA PRO A 146 -29.80 -6.83 -8.45
C PRO A 146 -30.52 -6.08 -7.34
N SER A 147 -30.81 -4.80 -7.54
CA SER A 147 -31.83 -4.09 -6.79
C SER A 147 -33.13 -4.86 -6.96
N ALA A 148 -33.58 -5.52 -5.88
CA ALA A 148 -34.87 -6.19 -5.81
C ALA A 148 -36.03 -5.18 -5.87
#